data_AF-A0A5B7EBL6-F1
#
_entry.id   AF-A0A5B7EBL6-F1
#
_cell.length_a   1.000
_cell.length_b   1.000
_cell.length_c   1.000
_cell.angle_alpha   90.00
_cell.angle_beta   90.00
_cell.angle_gamma   90.00
#
_symmetry.space_group_name_H-M   'P 1'
#
loop_
_entity.id
_entity.type
_entity.pdbx_description
1 polymer ?
#
loop_
_entity_poly.entity_id
_entity_poly.type
_entity_poly.pdbx_seq_one_letter_code
_entity_poly.pdbx_strand_id
1 'polypeptide(L)'
;MGKVVPAAPPCEVFLDLAWPGSAARRVVVSLPQDTSSGRQFVLLCSGQWGACYANTKLFSVGREGEPGEWVEGGDYETNDGEGGAPVLPNLYYGDYWYSGKAGAVWQQWRDSARDTQFGIITRNCKPGGSYGLYVDVFGEVVRGLKVVQEAARHRPITEVTVVQCGVLLTPPPH
;
A
#
# COMPACT_ATOMS: atom_id res chain seq x y z
N MET A 1 1.36 -25.58 3.58
CA MET A 1 2.09 -24.36 4.02
C MET A 1 1.46 -23.88 5.32
N GLY A 2 2.26 -23.71 6.37
CA GLY A 2 1.77 -23.15 7.64
C GLY A 2 1.38 -21.69 7.46
N LYS A 3 0.23 -21.29 8.00
CA LYS A 3 -0.18 -19.89 8.08
C LYS A 3 0.73 -19.20 9.10
N VAL A 4 1.60 -18.30 8.64
CA VAL A 4 2.40 -17.47 9.53
C VAL A 4 1.45 -16.54 10.27
N VAL A 5 1.47 -16.60 11.60
CA VAL A 5 0.68 -15.71 12.46
C VAL A 5 1.64 -14.65 12.98
N PRO A 6 1.32 -13.35 12.83
CA PRO A 6 2.20 -12.29 13.30
C PRO A 6 2.47 -12.38 14.79
N ALA A 7 3.73 -12.17 15.18
CA ALA A 7 4.14 -12.22 16.59
C ALA A 7 3.75 -10.95 17.38
N ALA A 8 3.45 -9.85 16.68
CA ALA A 8 3.09 -8.56 17.25
C ALA A 8 1.65 -8.16 16.85
N PRO A 9 0.95 -7.36 17.68
CA PRO A 9 -0.35 -6.80 17.29
C PRO A 9 -0.19 -5.96 16.01
N PRO A 10 -1.21 -5.95 15.13
CA PRO A 10 -1.15 -5.21 13.89
C PRO A 10 -1.04 -3.70 14.16
N CYS A 11 -0.21 -3.04 13.36
CA CYS A 11 -0.12 -1.59 13.30
C CYS A 11 -1.12 -1.07 12.28
N GLU A 12 -1.84 -0.01 12.62
CA GLU A 12 -2.65 0.70 11.63
C GLU A 12 -1.95 1.98 11.20
N VAL A 13 -1.94 2.22 9.90
CA VAL A 13 -1.50 3.48 9.30
C VAL A 13 -2.61 4.03 8.43
N PHE A 14 -2.57 5.33 8.14
CA PHE A 14 -3.53 5.97 7.27
C PHE A 14 -2.87 6.69 6.09
N LEU A 15 -3.60 6.72 4.98
CA LEU A 15 -3.35 7.55 3.80
C LEU A 15 -4.61 8.37 3.54
N ASP A 16 -4.53 9.70 3.63
CA ASP A 16 -5.60 10.60 3.21
C ASP A 16 -5.39 10.91 1.72
N LEU A 17 -6.31 10.43 0.88
CA LEU A 17 -6.26 10.62 -0.57
C LEU A 17 -7.12 11.82 -0.97
N ALA A 18 -6.61 12.62 -1.91
CA ALA A 18 -7.37 13.70 -2.54
C ALA A 18 -6.99 13.81 -4.03
N TRP A 19 -7.91 14.39 -4.80
CA TRP A 19 -7.78 14.74 -6.22
C TRP A 19 -8.72 15.91 -6.53
N PRO A 20 -8.59 16.59 -7.69
CA PRO A 20 -9.42 17.75 -8.03
C PRO A 20 -10.92 17.48 -7.88
N GLY A 21 -11.62 18.36 -7.17
CA GLY A 21 -13.05 18.24 -6.90
C GLY A 21 -13.43 17.25 -5.79
N SER A 22 -12.46 16.66 -5.09
CA SER A 22 -12.71 15.79 -3.92
C SER A 22 -12.15 16.40 -2.63
N ALA A 23 -12.84 16.14 -1.51
CA ALA A 23 -12.25 16.35 -0.19
C ALA A 23 -11.25 15.23 0.12
N ALA A 24 -10.28 15.51 0.99
CA ALA A 24 -9.36 14.49 1.50
C ALA A 24 -10.14 13.40 2.24
N ARG A 25 -9.87 12.13 1.91
CA ARG A 25 -10.57 10.98 2.47
C ARG A 25 -9.62 9.88 2.88
N ARG A 26 -9.89 9.31 4.05
CA ARG A 26 -8.99 8.39 4.73
C ARG A 26 -9.11 6.96 4.25
N VAL A 27 -7.97 6.36 3.95
CA VAL A 27 -7.74 4.92 3.82
C VAL A 27 -6.93 4.49 5.03
N VAL A 28 -7.34 3.41 5.70
CA VAL A 28 -6.58 2.81 6.81
C VAL A 28 -6.10 1.43 6.40
N VAL A 29 -4.80 1.21 6.55
CA VAL A 29 -4.12 -0.05 6.28
C VAL A 29 -3.68 -0.65 7.60
N SER A 30 -4.08 -1.89 7.85
CA SER A 30 -3.57 -2.72 8.93
C SER A 30 -2.45 -3.59 8.39
N LEU A 31 -1.32 -3.63 9.10
CA LEU A 31 -0.15 -4.39 8.70
C LEU A 31 0.51 -5.07 9.91
N PRO A 32 1.02 -6.30 9.76
CA PRO A 32 1.84 -6.93 10.77
C PRO A 32 3.25 -6.31 10.77
N GLN A 33 3.70 -5.85 11.94
CA GLN A 33 4.98 -5.14 12.09
C GLN A 33 6.22 -6.04 11.99
N ASP A 34 6.06 -7.35 11.81
CA ASP A 34 7.17 -8.29 11.69
C ASP A 34 7.75 -8.39 10.28
N THR A 35 6.98 -8.03 9.24
CA THR A 35 7.48 -8.02 7.85
C THR A 35 8.36 -6.81 7.55
N SER A 36 9.41 -6.99 6.73
CA SER A 36 10.29 -5.88 6.31
C SER A 36 9.54 -4.77 5.56
N SER A 37 8.67 -5.12 4.60
CA SER A 37 7.86 -4.13 3.88
C SER A 37 6.84 -3.45 4.78
N GLY A 38 6.21 -4.16 5.72
CA GLY A 38 5.31 -3.54 6.70
C GLY A 38 6.03 -2.50 7.55
N ARG A 39 7.22 -2.82 8.09
CA ARG A 39 8.04 -1.85 8.85
C ARG A 39 8.41 -0.65 8.00
N GLN A 40 8.86 -0.85 6.76
CA GLN A 40 9.18 0.24 5.85
C GLN A 40 7.97 1.12 5.56
N PHE A 41 6.81 0.51 5.30
CA PHE A 41 5.57 1.23 5.03
C PHE A 41 5.16 2.11 6.23
N VAL A 42 5.34 1.62 7.47
CA VAL A 42 5.11 2.41 8.69
C VAL A 42 6.07 3.60 8.78
N LEU A 43 7.36 3.39 8.47
CA LEU A 43 8.36 4.47 8.49
C LEU A 43 8.04 5.57 7.49
N LEU A 44 7.63 5.18 6.28
CA LEU A 44 7.23 6.11 5.22
C LEU A 44 5.91 6.81 5.52
N CYS A 45 4.97 6.15 6.20
CA CYS A 45 3.76 6.80 6.67
C CYS A 45 4.04 7.81 7.80
N SER A 46 4.98 7.52 8.70
CA SER A 46 5.31 8.42 9.82
C SER A 46 6.23 9.57 9.42
N GLY A 47 7.03 9.41 8.36
CA GLY A 47 8.02 10.41 7.93
C GLY A 47 9.20 10.57 8.89
N GLN A 48 9.34 9.70 9.90
CA GLN A 48 10.30 9.90 10.98
C GLN A 48 11.77 9.84 10.55
N TRP A 49 12.05 9.29 9.35
CA TRP A 49 13.39 9.19 8.76
C TRP A 49 13.56 10.13 7.55
N GLY A 50 12.72 11.15 7.42
CA GLY A 50 12.77 12.13 6.33
C GLY A 50 11.97 11.71 5.09
N ALA A 51 12.18 10.50 4.58
CA ALA A 51 11.35 9.94 3.50
C ALA A 51 9.91 9.72 3.97
N CYS A 52 8.93 10.12 3.14
CA CYS A 52 7.52 10.13 3.55
C CYS A 52 6.59 9.94 2.34
N TYR A 53 5.46 9.26 2.55
CA TYR A 53 4.41 9.15 1.52
C TYR A 53 3.55 10.40 1.39
N ALA A 54 3.60 11.35 2.33
CA ALA A 54 2.88 12.61 2.20
C ALA A 54 3.37 13.38 0.95
N ASN A 55 2.41 13.87 0.17
CA ASN A 55 2.58 14.53 -1.13
C ASN A 55 3.03 13.62 -2.29
N THR A 56 3.02 12.29 -2.11
CA THR A 56 3.20 11.34 -3.21
C THR A 56 1.90 11.10 -3.97
N LYS A 57 2.00 10.69 -5.23
CA LYS A 57 0.89 10.42 -6.14
C LYS A 57 0.62 8.94 -6.25
N LEU A 58 -0.58 8.62 -6.70
CA LEU A 58 -0.81 7.37 -7.41
C LEU A 58 -0.48 7.59 -8.88
N PHE A 59 0.29 6.72 -9.52
CA PHE A 59 0.79 6.96 -10.88
C PHE A 59 0.32 5.95 -11.92
N SER A 60 -0.18 4.78 -11.50
CA SER A 60 -0.70 3.78 -12.44
C SER A 60 -1.95 3.07 -11.90
N VAL A 61 -2.75 2.55 -12.84
CA VAL A 61 -3.84 1.59 -12.57
C VAL A 61 -3.56 0.35 -13.39
N GLY A 62 -3.27 -0.77 -12.73
CA GLY A 62 -3.08 -2.04 -13.38
C GLY A 62 -4.39 -2.79 -13.56
N ARG A 63 -4.55 -3.45 -14.71
CA ARG A 63 -5.73 -4.28 -15.05
C ARG A 63 -7.06 -3.54 -14.84
N GLU A 64 -7.11 -2.31 -15.32
CA GLU A 64 -8.30 -1.46 -15.25
C GLU A 64 -9.55 -2.19 -15.74
N GLY A 65 -10.61 -2.17 -14.92
CA GLY A 65 -11.88 -2.83 -15.24
C GLY A 65 -11.94 -4.31 -14.87
N GLU A 66 -10.81 -4.97 -14.63
CA GLU A 66 -10.71 -6.43 -14.56
C GLU A 66 -10.59 -6.97 -13.13
N PRO A 67 -10.88 -8.26 -12.88
CA PRO A 67 -10.64 -8.90 -11.59
C PRO A 67 -9.15 -8.86 -11.24
N GLY A 68 -8.77 -8.35 -10.07
CA GLY A 68 -7.37 -8.06 -9.75
C GLY A 68 -6.89 -6.73 -10.33
N GLU A 69 -7.78 -5.75 -10.50
CA GLU A 69 -7.44 -4.34 -10.71
C GLU A 69 -6.69 -3.80 -9.48
N TRP A 70 -5.75 -2.88 -9.69
CA TRP A 70 -5.04 -2.21 -8.60
C TRP A 70 -4.62 -0.79 -8.94
N VAL A 71 -4.28 -0.03 -7.89
CA VAL A 71 -3.56 1.24 -8.00
C VAL A 71 -2.14 1.10 -7.49
N GLU A 72 -1.24 1.89 -8.04
CA GLU A 72 0.18 1.92 -7.69
C GLU A 72 0.57 3.31 -7.18
N GLY A 73 1.38 3.35 -6.12
CA GLY A 73 1.89 4.56 -5.50
C GLY A 73 3.15 4.28 -4.69
N GLY A 74 3.63 5.29 -3.95
CA GLY A 74 4.73 5.12 -3.00
C GLY A 74 6.12 5.50 -3.50
N ASP A 75 6.23 6.03 -4.71
CA ASP A 75 7.44 6.71 -5.16
C ASP A 75 7.55 8.08 -4.47
N TYR A 76 8.35 8.14 -3.41
CA TYR A 76 8.59 9.38 -2.65
C TYR A 76 9.73 10.24 -3.22
N GLU A 77 10.48 9.74 -4.21
CA GLU A 77 11.68 10.40 -4.72
C GLU A 77 11.40 11.24 -5.96
N THR A 78 10.86 10.62 -7.01
CA THR A 78 10.60 11.27 -8.32
C THR A 78 9.12 11.47 -8.57
N ASN A 79 8.27 10.73 -7.87
CA ASN A 79 6.81 10.84 -7.88
C ASN A 79 6.21 10.63 -9.29
N ASP A 80 6.86 9.76 -10.06
CA ASP A 80 6.54 9.41 -11.45
C ASP A 80 6.56 7.90 -11.73
N GLY A 81 6.97 7.09 -10.75
CA GLY A 81 7.03 5.63 -10.82
C GLY A 81 8.44 5.07 -11.06
N GLU A 82 9.45 5.92 -11.23
CA GLU A 82 10.84 5.49 -11.47
C GLU A 82 11.71 5.51 -10.20
N GLY A 83 11.24 6.13 -9.12
CA GLY A 83 11.96 6.25 -7.85
C GLY A 83 11.34 5.47 -6.69
N GLY A 84 11.86 5.70 -5.49
CA GLY A 84 11.40 5.06 -4.28
C GLY A 84 12.36 4.01 -3.73
N ALA A 85 13.62 4.38 -3.58
CA ALA A 85 14.66 3.56 -2.95
C ALA A 85 14.29 3.15 -1.51
N PRO A 86 14.74 1.98 -1.04
CA PRO A 86 14.38 1.48 0.28
C PRO A 86 14.92 2.38 1.40
N VAL A 87 14.10 2.60 2.42
CA VAL A 87 14.48 3.36 3.62
C VAL A 87 15.12 2.46 4.67
N LEU A 88 14.75 1.17 4.67
CA LEU A 88 15.36 0.16 5.53
C LEU A 88 16.49 -0.56 4.78
N PRO A 89 17.66 -0.76 5.40
CA PRO A 89 18.68 -1.62 4.81
C PRO A 89 18.23 -3.08 4.84
N ASN A 90 18.64 -3.85 3.83
CA ASN A 90 18.48 -5.31 3.76
C ASN A 90 17.03 -5.79 3.93
N LEU A 91 16.09 -5.25 3.14
CA LEU A 91 14.72 -5.76 3.09
C LEU A 91 14.72 -7.27 2.82
N TYR A 92 14.04 -8.03 3.69
CA TYR A 92 13.87 -9.47 3.55
C TYR A 92 12.53 -9.78 2.90
N TYR A 93 12.54 -10.58 1.83
CA TYR A 93 11.37 -10.86 1.01
C TYR A 93 10.66 -12.18 1.32
N GLY A 94 10.94 -12.82 2.47
CA GLY A 94 10.44 -14.16 2.78
C GLY A 94 9.21 -14.23 3.70
N ASP A 95 8.82 -13.14 4.35
CA ASP A 95 7.79 -13.15 5.42
C ASP A 95 6.37 -12.78 4.93
N TYR A 96 6.09 -12.95 3.65
CA TYR A 96 4.82 -12.49 3.07
C TYR A 96 3.78 -13.59 2.91
N TRP A 97 2.53 -13.17 2.72
CA TRP A 97 1.44 -14.06 2.34
C TRP A 97 0.91 -13.75 0.94
N TYR A 98 0.08 -14.67 0.46
CA TYR A 98 -0.60 -14.57 -0.82
C TYR A 98 -2.02 -14.08 -0.59
N SER A 99 -2.43 -13.03 -1.31
CA SER A 99 -3.82 -12.58 -1.33
C SER A 99 -4.21 -12.05 -2.70
N GLY A 100 -5.40 -12.43 -3.15
CA GLY A 100 -6.07 -11.83 -4.31
C GLY A 100 -7.28 -10.99 -3.90
N LYS A 101 -7.40 -10.63 -2.62
CA LYS A 101 -8.56 -9.93 -2.07
C LYS A 101 -8.43 -8.43 -2.28
N ALA A 102 -9.52 -7.77 -2.69
CA ALA A 102 -9.60 -6.31 -2.71
C ALA A 102 -9.26 -5.75 -1.31
N GLY A 103 -8.40 -4.74 -1.29
CA GLY A 103 -7.80 -4.17 -0.10
C GLY A 103 -6.46 -4.78 0.29
N ALA A 104 -6.02 -5.89 -0.29
CA ALA A 104 -4.66 -6.37 -0.05
C ALA A 104 -3.63 -5.31 -0.51
N VAL A 105 -2.64 -5.05 0.32
CA VAL A 105 -1.53 -4.14 0.08
C VAL A 105 -0.27 -4.96 -0.06
N TRP A 106 0.43 -4.80 -1.18
CA TRP A 106 1.61 -5.60 -1.49
C TRP A 106 2.77 -4.76 -1.98
N GLN A 107 3.95 -5.34 -1.89
CA GLN A 107 5.18 -4.77 -2.40
C GLN A 107 5.21 -4.85 -3.92
N GLN A 108 5.11 -3.71 -4.59
CA GLN A 108 4.93 -3.71 -6.04
C GLN A 108 6.17 -4.15 -6.81
N TRP A 109 7.35 -3.72 -6.35
CA TRP A 109 8.63 -4.04 -6.96
C TRP A 109 9.59 -4.68 -5.95
N ARG A 110 10.53 -5.48 -6.46
CA ARG A 110 11.65 -6.04 -5.70
C ARG A 110 12.96 -5.59 -6.33
N ASP A 111 13.18 -4.29 -6.32
CA ASP A 111 14.39 -3.68 -6.82
C ASP A 111 14.77 -2.46 -6.00
N SER A 112 16.09 -2.23 -5.89
CA SER A 112 16.63 -1.21 -5.01
C SER A 112 16.29 0.24 -5.41
N ALA A 113 15.65 0.46 -6.57
CA ALA A 113 15.22 1.79 -7.01
C ALA A 113 13.75 2.06 -6.64
N ARG A 114 12.93 1.03 -6.46
CA ARG A 114 11.45 1.16 -6.36
C ARG A 114 10.83 0.36 -5.22
N ASP A 115 11.65 -0.16 -4.30
CA ASP A 115 11.23 -0.97 -3.15
C ASP A 115 10.26 -0.27 -2.18
N THR A 116 10.01 1.03 -2.28
CA THR A 116 8.97 1.71 -1.49
C THR A 116 7.63 1.81 -2.16
N GLN A 117 7.54 1.44 -3.45
CA GLN A 117 6.29 1.44 -4.18
C GLN A 117 5.40 0.27 -3.76
N PHE A 118 4.12 0.54 -3.67
CA PHE A 118 3.11 -0.40 -3.22
C PHE A 118 1.94 -0.47 -4.20
N GLY A 119 1.30 -1.64 -4.22
CA GLY A 119 0.02 -1.85 -4.88
C GLY A 119 -1.11 -2.00 -3.87
N ILE A 120 -2.31 -1.50 -4.22
CA ILE A 120 -3.55 -1.81 -3.48
C ILE A 120 -4.57 -2.42 -4.44
N ILE A 121 -5.00 -3.65 -4.16
CA ILE A 121 -5.99 -4.35 -5.00
C ILE A 121 -7.34 -3.66 -4.84
N THR A 122 -7.95 -3.19 -5.93
CA THR A 122 -9.27 -2.54 -5.90
C THR A 122 -10.40 -3.51 -6.25
N ARG A 123 -10.11 -4.62 -6.93
CA ARG A 123 -11.08 -5.68 -7.29
C ARG A 123 -10.52 -7.06 -7.01
N ASN A 124 -11.33 -7.95 -6.43
CA ASN A 124 -10.92 -9.33 -6.15
C ASN A 124 -10.40 -10.04 -7.41
N CYS A 125 -9.34 -10.83 -7.25
CA CYS A 125 -8.90 -11.81 -8.24
C CYS A 125 -9.96 -12.92 -8.40
N LYS A 126 -10.02 -13.52 -9.59
CA LYS A 126 -10.85 -14.70 -9.84
C LYS A 126 -10.25 -15.94 -9.16
N PRO A 127 -11.04 -16.75 -8.40
CA PRO A 127 -10.58 -18.04 -7.92
C PRO A 127 -10.10 -18.93 -9.07
N GLY A 128 -8.92 -19.55 -8.92
CA GLY A 128 -8.37 -20.48 -9.92
C GLY A 128 -7.86 -19.85 -11.23
N GLY A 129 -7.85 -18.51 -11.34
CA GLY A 129 -7.27 -17.83 -12.49
C GLY A 129 -5.74 -17.83 -12.44
N SER A 130 -5.10 -17.87 -13.60
CA SER A 130 -3.63 -17.72 -13.78
C SER A 130 -3.08 -16.37 -13.31
N TYR A 131 -3.95 -15.40 -13.03
CA TYR A 131 -3.62 -14.01 -12.69
C TYR A 131 -3.80 -13.68 -11.20
N GLY A 132 -3.74 -14.68 -10.30
CA GLY A 132 -4.60 -14.65 -9.11
C GLY A 132 -3.98 -14.49 -7.73
N LEU A 133 -2.66 -14.47 -7.56
CA LEU A 133 -2.05 -14.29 -6.24
C LEU A 133 -0.95 -13.24 -6.34
N TYR A 134 -1.19 -12.09 -5.71
CA TYR A 134 -0.07 -11.20 -5.41
C TYR A 134 0.76 -11.90 -4.36
N VAL A 135 2.02 -12.10 -4.74
CA VAL A 135 3.09 -12.47 -3.83
C VAL A 135 3.52 -11.17 -3.13
N ASP A 136 3.94 -11.24 -1.88
CA ASP A 136 4.41 -10.06 -1.13
C ASP A 136 3.35 -9.15 -0.53
N VAL A 137 2.19 -9.72 -0.19
CA VAL A 137 1.20 -8.98 0.60
C VAL A 137 1.77 -8.78 1.99
N PHE A 138 1.78 -7.52 2.43
CA PHE A 138 2.27 -7.12 3.76
C PHE A 138 1.21 -6.31 4.53
N GLY A 139 0.04 -6.02 3.95
CA GLY A 139 -1.02 -5.32 4.66
C GLY A 139 -2.39 -5.52 4.04
N GLU A 140 -3.42 -5.03 4.74
CA GLU A 140 -4.79 -4.97 4.23
C GLU A 140 -5.43 -3.62 4.57
N VAL A 141 -6.16 -3.05 3.61
CA VAL A 141 -7.06 -1.93 3.82
C VAL A 141 -8.22 -2.40 4.70
N VAL A 142 -8.29 -1.90 5.92
CA VAL A 142 -9.35 -2.20 6.90
C VAL A 142 -10.45 -1.15 6.92
N ARG A 143 -10.15 0.08 6.47
CA ARG A 143 -11.15 1.17 6.28
C ARG A 143 -10.83 1.96 5.03
N GLY A 144 -11.86 2.42 4.31
CA GLY A 144 -11.67 3.33 3.17
C GLY A 144 -11.36 2.66 1.83
N LEU A 145 -11.56 1.35 1.65
CA LEU A 145 -11.36 0.68 0.35
C LEU A 145 -12.13 1.37 -0.80
N LYS A 146 -13.35 1.85 -0.53
CA LYS A 146 -14.14 2.60 -1.51
C LYS A 146 -13.43 3.87 -2.00
N VAL A 147 -12.63 4.53 -1.15
CA VAL A 147 -11.83 5.71 -1.53
C VAL A 147 -10.79 5.32 -2.56
N VAL A 148 -10.09 4.19 -2.36
CA VAL A 148 -9.10 3.66 -3.31
C VAL A 148 -9.77 3.27 -4.64
N GLN A 149 -10.94 2.63 -4.57
CA GLN A 149 -11.71 2.26 -5.77
C GLN A 149 -12.20 3.48 -6.57
N GLU A 150 -12.55 4.57 -5.90
CA GLU A 150 -12.93 5.82 -6.55
C GLU A 150 -11.70 6.54 -7.13
N ALA A 151 -10.59 6.58 -6.39
CA ALA A 151 -9.31 7.08 -6.88
C ALA A 151 -8.87 6.36 -8.17
N ALA A 152 -9.00 5.03 -8.21
CA ALA A 152 -8.69 4.20 -9.37
C ALA A 152 -9.50 4.58 -10.63
N ARG A 153 -10.61 5.28 -10.50
CA ARG A 153 -11.45 5.76 -11.61
C ARG A 153 -11.17 7.22 -11.99
N HIS A 154 -10.41 7.96 -11.17
CA HIS A 154 -10.04 9.34 -11.46
C HIS A 154 -9.02 9.40 -12.60
N ARG A 155 -9.20 10.32 -13.55
CA ARG A 155 -8.33 10.46 -14.71
C ARG A 155 -7.91 11.93 -14.88
N PRO A 156 -6.60 12.22 -14.99
CA PRO A 156 -5.49 11.27 -14.90
C PRO A 156 -5.26 10.77 -13.46
N ILE A 157 -4.83 9.51 -13.28
CA ILE A 157 -4.60 8.93 -11.93
C ILE A 157 -3.52 9.71 -11.16
N THR A 158 -2.58 10.32 -11.87
CA THR A 158 -1.49 11.16 -11.35
C THR A 158 -1.93 12.44 -10.66
N GLU A 159 -3.22 12.78 -10.71
CA GLU A 159 -3.81 13.84 -9.89
C GLU A 159 -4.25 13.35 -8.50
N VAL A 160 -4.32 12.04 -8.26
CA VAL A 160 -4.58 11.49 -6.94
C VAL A 160 -3.31 11.56 -6.11
N THR A 161 -3.37 12.25 -4.98
CA THR A 161 -2.25 12.48 -4.07
C THR A 161 -2.58 11.99 -2.67
N VAL A 162 -1.59 11.42 -2.00
CA VAL A 162 -1.58 11.19 -0.55
C VAL A 162 -1.29 12.54 0.11
N VAL A 163 -2.33 13.30 0.45
CA VAL A 163 -2.16 14.64 1.03
C VAL A 163 -1.70 14.62 2.49
N GLN A 164 -1.92 13.50 3.18
CA GLN A 164 -1.46 13.27 4.54
C GLN A 164 -1.35 11.76 4.78
N CYS A 165 -0.37 11.34 5.58
CA CYS A 165 -0.27 9.98 6.07
C CYS A 165 0.25 9.96 7.50
N GLY A 166 0.13 8.81 8.16
CA GLY A 166 0.61 8.67 9.53
C GLY A 166 0.31 7.32 10.13
N VAL A 167 0.82 7.11 11.35
CA VAL A 167 0.55 5.93 12.17
C VAL A 167 -0.61 6.23 13.09
N LEU A 168 -1.58 5.32 13.16
CA LEU A 168 -2.67 5.40 14.13
C LEU A 168 -2.22 4.72 15.42
N LEU A 169 -2.25 5.49 16.51
CA LEU A 169 -2.01 4.95 17.84
C LEU A 169 -3.27 4.22 18.30
N THR A 170 -3.21 2.89 18.38
CA THR A 170 -4.21 2.13 19.12
C THR A 170 -3.93 2.29 20.62
N PRO A 171 -4.90 2.74 21.42
CA PRO A 171 -4.73 2.74 22.87
C PRO A 171 -4.53 1.29 23.35
N PRO A 172 -3.71 1.06 24.40
CA PRO A 172 -3.53 -0.28 24.94
C PRO A 172 -4.87 -0.85 25.40
N PRO A 173 -5.12 -2.16 25.22
CA PRO A 173 -6.32 -2.79 25.75
C PRO A 173 -6.34 -2.62 27.28
N HIS A 174 -7.46 -2.12 27.81
CA HIS A 174 -7.72 -2.02 29.24
C HIS A 174 -7.88 -3.39 29.89
#